data_AF-A0A8S9NBX1-F1
#
_entry.id   AF-A0A8S9NBX1-F1
#
_cell.length_a   1.000
_cell.length_b   1.000
_cell.length_c   1.000
_cell.angle_alpha   90.00
_cell.angle_beta   90.00
_cell.angle_gamma   90.00
#
_symmetry.space_group_name_H-M   'P 1'
#
loop_
_entity.id
_entity.type
_entity.pdbx_description
1 polymer ?
#
loop_
_entity_poly.entity_id
_entity_poly.type
_entity_poly.pdbx_seq_one_letter_code
_entity_poly.pdbx_strand_id
1 'polypeptide(L)'
;MCFMMMLIMVSIAINMVASDPIAPCYFIFGDSLVDNGNNNQLNSLARANYFPYGFRVTNAGCCGVGRNNGQITCLPGQAPCLNRNEYVFWDAFHPGEAANNIIGRRSFRREAASDAHPYDIQQLATL
;
A
#
# COMPACT_ATOMS: atom_id res chain seq x y z
N MET A 1 41.65 24.97 -11.93
CA MET A 1 40.17 24.86 -11.89
C MET A 1 39.69 23.41 -11.95
N CYS A 2 40.10 22.61 -12.94
CA CYS A 2 39.68 21.20 -13.05
C CYS A 2 40.12 20.30 -11.87
N PHE A 3 41.35 20.50 -11.37
CA PHE A 3 41.89 19.72 -10.25
C PHE A 3 41.14 19.96 -8.92
N MET A 4 40.73 21.21 -8.68
CA MET A 4 39.93 21.59 -7.51
C MET A 4 38.53 20.94 -7.56
N MET A 5 37.91 20.89 -8.75
CA MET A 5 36.63 20.21 -8.94
C MET A 5 36.75 18.70 -8.72
N MET A 6 37.82 18.07 -9.19
CA MET A 6 38.08 16.64 -8.95
C MET A 6 38.21 16.32 -7.46
N LEU A 7 38.94 17.15 -6.71
CA LEU A 7 39.09 16.99 -5.26
C LEU A 7 37.74 17.12 -4.53
N ILE A 8 36.90 18.09 -4.93
CA ILE A 8 35.57 18.27 -4.36
C ILE A 8 34.67 17.04 -4.62
N MET A 9 34.68 16.52 -5.86
CA MET A 9 33.87 15.34 -6.20
C MET A 9 34.33 14.09 -5.44
N VAL A 10 35.64 13.93 -5.24
CA VAL A 10 36.22 12.86 -4.41
C VAL A 10 35.81 13.04 -2.95
N SER A 11 35.94 14.25 -2.38
CA SER A 11 35.50 14.52 -1.01
C SER A 11 34.01 14.26 -0.80
N ILE A 12 33.14 14.60 -1.75
CA ILE A 12 31.70 14.31 -1.67
C ILE A 12 31.46 12.79 -1.68
N ALA A 13 32.17 12.05 -2.54
CA ALA A 13 32.03 10.60 -2.63
C ALA A 13 32.51 9.87 -1.35
N ILE A 14 33.58 10.35 -0.70
CA ILE A 14 34.10 9.73 0.54
C ILE A 14 33.17 10.00 1.74
N ASN A 15 32.40 11.10 1.73
CA ASN A 15 31.48 11.46 2.81
C ASN A 15 30.06 10.87 2.63
N MET A 16 29.82 10.03 1.61
CA MET A 16 28.56 9.31 1.48
C MET A 16 28.51 8.15 2.49
N VAL A 17 28.03 8.42 3.69
CA VAL A 17 27.61 7.37 4.64
C VAL A 17 26.27 6.83 4.19
N ALA A 18 26.22 5.52 3.90
CA ALA A 18 24.96 4.82 3.77
C ALA A 18 24.31 4.74 5.15
N SER A 19 23.20 5.45 5.35
CA SER A 19 22.40 5.35 6.58
C SER A 19 21.57 4.08 6.55
N ASP A 20 21.70 3.24 7.57
CA ASP A 20 20.76 2.13 7.75
C ASP A 20 19.36 2.68 8.10
N PRO A 21 18.28 2.09 7.57
CA PRO A 21 16.93 2.45 7.96
C PRO A 21 16.74 2.32 9.49
N ILE A 22 16.18 3.35 10.14
CA ILE A 22 15.93 3.37 11.59
C ILE A 22 15.02 2.22 12.06
N ALA A 23 14.20 1.68 11.15
CA ALA A 23 13.45 0.45 11.34
C ALA A 23 13.68 -0.49 10.14
N PRO A 24 13.92 -1.79 10.38
CA PRO A 24 14.21 -2.76 9.32
C PRO A 24 13.03 -2.98 8.36
N CYS A 25 11.79 -2.67 8.78
CA CYS A 25 10.60 -2.57 7.94
C CYS A 25 9.49 -1.88 8.75
N TYR A 26 8.58 -1.14 8.09
CA TYR A 26 7.37 -0.61 8.72
C TYR A 26 6.16 -1.12 7.96
N PHE A 27 5.27 -1.83 8.66
CA PHE A 27 4.00 -2.32 8.11
C PHE A 27 2.88 -1.46 8.67
N ILE A 28 2.17 -0.75 7.79
CA ILE A 28 0.99 0.02 8.16
C ILE A 28 -0.21 -0.74 7.64
N PHE A 29 -0.99 -1.31 8.55
CA PHE A 29 -2.25 -1.97 8.22
C PHE A 29 -3.41 -1.06 8.60
N GLY A 30 -4.08 -0.50 7.60
CA GLY A 30 -5.45 0.00 7.71
C GLY A 30 -5.66 1.12 8.73
N ASP A 31 -4.86 2.19 8.67
CA ASP A 31 -5.30 3.47 9.21
C ASP A 31 -6.00 4.28 8.10
N SER A 32 -6.98 5.11 8.45
CA SER A 32 -7.75 5.89 7.46
C SER A 32 -6.93 6.96 6.71
N LEU A 33 -5.66 7.16 7.06
CA LEU A 33 -4.73 8.13 6.44
C LEU A 33 -3.73 7.46 5.47
N VAL A 34 -3.47 6.17 5.66
CA VAL A 34 -2.54 5.32 4.92
C VAL A 34 -3.28 4.04 4.50
N ASP A 35 -4.50 4.25 4.02
CA ASP A 35 -5.25 3.17 3.42
C ASP A 35 -4.89 3.08 1.94
N ASN A 36 -4.81 1.87 1.40
CA ASN A 36 -4.68 1.64 -0.04
C ASN A 36 -6.01 1.91 -0.76
N GLY A 37 -6.71 2.99 -0.38
CA GLY A 37 -7.79 3.59 -1.14
C GLY A 37 -7.37 3.78 -2.60
N ASN A 38 -8.35 3.81 -3.51
CA ASN A 38 -8.21 3.80 -4.98
C ASN A 38 -7.03 4.65 -5.52
N ASN A 39 -5.83 4.08 -5.46
CA ASN A 39 -4.57 4.73 -5.82
C ASN A 39 -4.20 4.47 -7.29
N ASN A 40 -5.19 4.06 -8.09
CA ASN A 40 -5.04 3.83 -9.53
C ASN A 40 -4.63 5.09 -10.30
N GLN A 41 -4.83 6.27 -9.70
CA GLN A 41 -4.44 7.58 -10.24
C GLN A 41 -3.14 8.13 -9.63
N LEU A 42 -2.53 7.43 -8.68
CA LEU A 42 -1.24 7.83 -8.09
C LEU A 42 -0.10 7.11 -8.81
N ASN A 43 1.06 7.78 -8.94
CA ASN A 43 2.27 7.17 -9.48
C ASN A 43 2.95 6.28 -8.44
N SER A 44 2.34 5.14 -8.13
CA SER A 44 2.83 4.14 -7.18
C SER A 44 2.91 2.76 -7.83
N LEU A 45 3.91 1.98 -7.40
CA LEU A 45 4.07 0.57 -7.76
C LEU A 45 3.13 -0.34 -6.94
N ALA A 46 2.69 0.11 -5.77
CA ALA A 46 1.77 -0.62 -4.91
C ALA A 46 0.32 -0.19 -5.21
N ARG A 47 -0.29 -0.71 -6.28
CA ARG A 47 -1.68 -0.41 -6.64
C ARG A 47 -2.66 -1.40 -6.04
N ALA A 48 -3.82 -0.92 -5.60
CA ALA A 48 -4.87 -1.75 -4.99
C ALA A 48 -5.66 -2.61 -6.00
N ASN A 49 -5.46 -2.43 -7.31
CA ASN A 49 -6.20 -3.12 -8.38
C ASN A 49 -5.50 -4.41 -8.90
N TYR A 50 -5.02 -5.26 -8.01
CA TYR A 50 -4.27 -6.47 -8.41
C TYR A 50 -5.19 -7.65 -8.78
N PHE A 51 -5.26 -7.98 -10.08
CA PHE A 51 -5.82 -9.24 -10.59
C PHE A 51 -4.92 -10.41 -10.14
N PRO A 52 -5.41 -11.59 -9.68
CA PRO A 52 -6.61 -12.30 -10.13
C PRO A 52 -7.64 -12.66 -9.03
N TYR A 53 -7.64 -11.97 -7.88
CA TYR A 53 -8.30 -12.46 -6.66
C TYR A 53 -9.85 -12.41 -6.64
N GLY A 54 -10.51 -12.43 -7.79
CA GLY A 54 -11.98 -12.50 -7.88
C GLY A 54 -12.71 -11.16 -7.71
N PHE A 55 -11.98 -10.03 -7.62
CA PHE A 55 -12.58 -8.71 -7.63
C PHE A 55 -13.15 -8.36 -9.00
N ARG A 56 -14.40 -7.89 -9.02
CA ARG A 56 -15.10 -7.41 -10.21
C ARG A 56 -15.33 -5.90 -10.17
N VAL A 57 -15.28 -5.31 -8.98
CA VAL A 57 -15.51 -3.88 -8.78
C VAL A 57 -14.31 -3.27 -8.07
N THR A 58 -13.54 -2.48 -8.83
CA THR A 58 -12.30 -1.84 -8.37
C THR A 58 -12.39 -0.31 -8.31
N ASN A 59 -13.56 0.25 -8.63
CA ASN A 59 -13.77 1.69 -8.79
C ASN A 59 -15.01 2.22 -8.04
N ALA A 60 -15.59 1.41 -7.16
CA ALA A 60 -16.71 1.77 -6.31
C ALA A 60 -16.60 1.08 -4.94
N GLY A 61 -17.15 1.72 -3.92
CA GLY A 61 -17.31 1.13 -2.58
C GLY A 61 -18.52 0.20 -2.51
N CYS A 62 -18.41 -0.86 -1.71
CA CYS A 62 -19.54 -1.75 -1.38
C CYS A 62 -20.61 -1.03 -0.54
N CYS A 63 -20.20 -0.04 0.25
CA CYS A 63 -21.04 0.85 1.04
C CYS A 63 -20.55 2.30 0.85
N GLY A 64 -21.40 3.28 1.16
CA GLY A 64 -21.10 4.71 1.00
C GLY A 64 -22.17 5.42 0.18
N VAL A 65 -21.97 6.72 -0.03
CA VAL A 65 -22.96 7.59 -0.69
C VAL A 65 -22.29 8.39 -1.81
N GLY A 66 -23.10 8.77 -2.79
CA GLY A 66 -22.70 9.61 -3.91
C GLY A 66 -22.06 8.80 -5.05
N ARG A 67 -21.25 9.47 -5.86
CA ARG A 67 -20.66 8.85 -7.05
C ARG A 67 -19.82 7.62 -6.66
N ASN A 68 -20.14 6.47 -7.25
CA ASN A 68 -19.48 5.18 -6.99
C ASN A 68 -19.43 4.79 -5.50
N ASN A 69 -20.34 5.27 -4.66
CA ASN A 69 -20.29 5.13 -3.20
C ASN A 69 -18.97 5.64 -2.58
N GLY A 70 -18.30 6.59 -3.25
CA GLY A 70 -16.98 7.08 -2.91
C GLY A 70 -16.93 8.54 -2.47
N GLN A 71 -18.08 9.22 -2.35
CA GLN A 71 -18.11 10.63 -1.95
C GLN A 71 -18.22 10.80 -0.43
N ILE A 72 -18.97 9.90 0.21
CA ILE A 72 -19.12 9.83 1.66
C ILE A 72 -18.92 8.37 2.06
N THR A 73 -18.16 8.13 3.13
CA THR A 73 -17.97 6.80 3.73
C THR A 73 -19.32 6.16 4.13
N CYS A 74 -19.30 4.86 4.41
CA CYS A 74 -20.46 4.12 4.88
C CYS A 74 -21.05 4.75 6.16
N LEU A 75 -22.35 5.00 6.18
CA LEU A 75 -23.02 5.60 7.34
C LEU A 75 -23.51 4.52 8.33
N PRO A 76 -23.64 4.84 9.64
CA PRO A 76 -24.19 3.91 10.62
C PRO A 76 -25.57 3.37 10.20
N GLY A 77 -25.72 2.04 10.22
CA GLY A 77 -26.96 1.36 9.84
C GLY A 77 -27.22 1.25 8.33
N GLN A 78 -26.33 1.78 7.48
CA GLN A 78 -26.43 1.59 6.04
C GLN A 78 -26.17 0.12 5.66
N ALA A 79 -27.06 -0.46 4.87
CA ALA A 79 -26.87 -1.82 4.36
C ALA A 79 -25.74 -1.84 3.32
N PRO A 80 -24.72 -2.70 3.49
CA PRO A 80 -23.68 -2.87 2.49
C PRO A 80 -24.18 -3.67 1.29
N CYS A 81 -23.40 -3.67 0.21
CA CYS A 81 -23.65 -4.54 -0.95
C CYS A 81 -23.68 -6.04 -0.58
N LEU A 82 -24.45 -6.83 -1.33
CA LEU A 82 -24.62 -8.28 -1.08
C LEU A 82 -23.37 -9.09 -1.45
N ASN A 83 -22.63 -8.67 -2.48
CA ASN A 83 -21.47 -9.35 -3.03
C ASN A 83 -20.13 -8.71 -2.61
N ARG A 84 -19.96 -8.45 -1.30
CA ARG A 84 -18.79 -7.74 -0.73
C ARG A 84 -17.42 -8.29 -1.12
N ASN A 85 -17.31 -9.59 -1.40
CA ASN A 85 -16.04 -10.24 -1.79
C ASN A 85 -15.62 -9.90 -3.23
N GLU A 86 -16.52 -9.34 -4.04
CA GLU A 86 -16.21 -8.91 -5.41
C GLU A 86 -15.73 -7.45 -5.47
N TYR A 87 -15.80 -6.72 -4.35
CA TYR A 87 -15.39 -5.32 -4.25
C TYR A 87 -14.02 -5.20 -3.60
N VAL A 88 -13.13 -4.43 -4.21
CA VAL A 88 -11.83 -4.07 -3.58
C VAL A 88 -12.06 -3.18 -2.37
N PHE A 89 -13.06 -2.28 -2.43
CA PHE A 89 -13.31 -1.25 -1.43
C PHE A 89 -14.59 -1.51 -0.63
N TRP A 90 -14.50 -1.38 0.69
CA TRP A 90 -15.65 -1.34 1.58
C TRP A 90 -16.39 -0.02 1.42
N ASP A 91 -15.66 1.10 1.43
CA ASP A 91 -16.21 2.45 1.27
C ASP A 91 -15.26 3.36 0.47
N ALA A 92 -15.44 4.68 0.58
CA ALA A 92 -14.62 5.69 -0.11
C ALA A 92 -13.11 5.62 0.21
N PHE A 93 -12.74 5.09 1.37
CA PHE A 93 -11.37 5.12 1.89
C PHE A 93 -10.84 3.72 2.21
N HIS A 94 -11.68 2.84 2.76
CA HIS A 94 -11.25 1.57 3.31
C HIS A 94 -11.41 0.39 2.32
N PRO A 95 -10.43 -0.53 2.25
CA PRO A 95 -10.53 -1.78 1.51
C PRO A 95 -11.52 -2.74 2.17
N GLY A 96 -12.09 -3.63 1.35
CA GLY A 96 -12.90 -4.74 1.84
C GLY A 96 -12.07 -5.79 2.56
N GLU A 97 -12.72 -6.61 3.39
CA GLU A 97 -12.08 -7.73 4.10
C GLU A 97 -11.32 -8.66 3.15
N ALA A 98 -11.88 -8.95 1.97
CA ALA A 98 -11.23 -9.78 0.96
C ALA A 98 -9.88 -9.19 0.53
N ALA A 99 -9.81 -7.88 0.28
CA ALA A 99 -8.58 -7.19 -0.10
C ALA A 99 -7.56 -7.20 1.05
N ASN A 100 -8.00 -6.98 2.28
CA ASN A 100 -7.14 -7.04 3.46
C ASN A 100 -6.52 -8.43 3.67
N ASN A 101 -7.29 -9.50 3.52
CA ASN A 101 -6.77 -10.88 3.64
C ASN A 101 -5.67 -11.18 2.61
N ILE A 102 -5.82 -10.68 1.39
CA ILE A 102 -4.83 -10.87 0.32
C ILE A 102 -3.56 -10.09 0.61
N ILE A 103 -3.68 -8.78 0.88
CA ILE A 103 -2.53 -7.91 1.13
C ILE A 103 -1.77 -8.40 2.37
N GLY A 104 -2.47 -8.73 3.46
CA GLY A 104 -1.85 -9.27 4.67
C GLY A 104 -1.07 -10.55 4.40
N ARG A 105 -1.64 -11.50 3.64
CA ARG A 105 -0.94 -12.74 3.28
C ARG A 105 0.30 -12.48 2.41
N ARG A 106 0.16 -11.62 1.40
CA ARG A 106 1.25 -11.27 0.48
C ARG A 106 2.40 -10.58 1.21
N SER A 107 2.10 -9.63 2.07
CA SER A 107 3.10 -8.93 2.90
C SER A 107 3.74 -9.84 3.95
N PHE A 108 3.03 -10.87 4.44
CA PHE A 108 3.58 -11.79 5.42
C PHE A 108 4.72 -12.67 4.88
N ARG A 109 4.64 -13.11 3.61
CA ARG A 109 5.66 -13.99 2.98
C ARG A 109 6.40 -13.35 1.80
N ARG A 110 6.13 -12.08 1.50
CA ARG A 110 6.61 -11.36 0.30
C ARG A 110 6.48 -12.21 -0.96
N GLU A 111 5.24 -12.40 -1.42
CA GLU A 111 4.97 -13.09 -2.68
C GLU A 111 5.62 -12.38 -3.89
N ALA A 112 5.74 -11.04 -3.83
CA ALA A 112 6.51 -10.21 -4.75
C ALA A 112 7.38 -9.19 -4.00
N ALA A 113 8.45 -8.72 -4.64
CA ALA A 113 9.37 -7.74 -4.07
C ALA A 113 8.70 -6.40 -3.67
N SER A 114 7.55 -6.08 -4.27
CA SER A 114 6.73 -4.91 -3.97
C SER A 114 5.80 -5.06 -2.76
N ASP A 115 5.59 -6.28 -2.25
CA ASP A 115 4.63 -6.53 -1.17
C ASP A 115 5.18 -6.20 0.22
N ALA A 116 6.51 -6.33 0.37
CA ALA A 116 7.27 -5.97 1.56
C ALA A 116 8.76 -5.78 1.20
N HIS A 117 9.41 -4.80 1.82
CA HIS A 117 10.84 -4.51 1.64
C HIS A 117 11.41 -3.83 2.89
N PRO A 118 12.69 -4.07 3.25
CA PRO A 118 13.60 -5.09 2.72
C PRO A 118 13.28 -6.52 3.16
N TYR A 119 12.61 -6.67 4.29
CA TYR A 119 12.19 -7.96 4.86
C TYR A 119 10.66 -8.08 4.87
N ASP A 120 10.18 -9.31 4.85
CA ASP A 120 8.77 -9.62 5.09
C ASP A 120 8.46 -9.83 6.59
N ILE A 121 7.19 -9.91 6.95
CA ILE A 121 6.77 -10.05 8.36
C ILE A 121 7.26 -11.37 8.94
N GLN A 122 7.24 -12.44 8.16
CA GLN A 122 7.71 -13.75 8.60
C GLN A 122 9.20 -13.72 8.93
N GLN A 123 10.02 -13.11 8.08
CA GLN A 123 11.45 -12.91 8.31
C GLN A 123 11.69 -12.04 9.53
N LEU A 124 10.99 -10.91 9.64
CA LEU A 124 11.11 -9.99 10.77
C LEU A 124 10.77 -10.67 12.11
N ALA A 125 9.76 -11.53 12.14
CA ALA A 125 9.34 -12.25 13.35
C ALA A 125 10.35 -13.32 13.82
N THR A 126 11.39 -13.59 13.03
CA THR A 126 12.44 -14.57 13.35
C THR A 126 13.79 -13.95 13.68
N LEU A 127 13.90 -12.62 13.64
CA LEU A 127 15.07 -11.85 14.08
C LEU A 127 15.04 -11.62 15.60
#